data_AF-A0A919SFQ5-F1
#
_entry.id   AF-A0A919SFQ5-F1
#
_cell.length_a   1.000
_cell.length_b   1.000
_cell.length_c   1.000
_cell.angle_alpha   90.00
_cell.angle_beta   90.00
_cell.angle_gamma   90.00
#
_symmetry.space_group_name_H-M   'P 1'
#
loop_
_entity.id
_entity.type
_entity.pdbx_description
1 polymer ?
#
loop_
_entity_poly.entity_id
_entity_poly.type
_entity_poly.pdbx_seq_one_letter_code
_entity_poly.pdbx_strand_id
1 'polypeptide(L)' 'MKGWPWLTAGLLGLVLGVLWTAQGLDLIGGSVMSGVTIWAVIGPVVAVAGLVLIVLGVRIRARSKSQP' A
#
# COMPACT_ATOMS: atom_id res chain seq x y z
N MET A 1 0.61 19.81 -10.70
CA MET A 1 1.18 18.44 -10.53
C MET A 1 1.03 17.93 -9.08
N LYS A 2 -0.10 18.14 -8.40
CA LYS A 2 -0.22 17.99 -6.94
C LYS A 2 -0.72 16.63 -6.42
N GLY A 3 -1.03 15.68 -7.32
CA GLY A 3 -1.54 14.35 -6.95
C GLY A 3 -0.52 13.21 -7.01
N TRP A 4 0.69 13.46 -7.53
CA TRP A 4 1.73 12.45 -7.69
C TRP A 4 2.21 11.83 -6.36
N PRO A 5 2.55 12.60 -5.31
CA PRO A 5 3.09 12.02 -4.08
C PRO A 5 2.13 11.06 -3.38
N TRP A 6 0.83 11.33 -3.44
CA TRP A 6 -0.23 10.47 -2.89
C TRP A 6 -0.33 9.12 -3.61
N LEU A 7 -0.19 9.13 -4.94
CA LEU A 7 -0.21 7.91 -5.75
C LEU A 7 1.04 7.07 -5.52
N THR A 8 2.22 7.68 -5.46
CA THR A 8 3.47 6.95 -5.17
C THR A 8 3.48 6.38 -3.76
N ALA A 9 3.07 7.15 -2.75
CA ALA A 9 2.98 6.66 -1.37
C ALA A 9 1.96 5.53 -1.24
N GLY A 10 0.81 5.66 -1.90
CA GLY A 10 -0.21 4.62 -1.92
C GLY A 10 0.26 3.33 -2.59
N LEU A 11 0.95 3.43 -3.74
CA LEU A 11 1.52 2.28 -4.44
C LEU A 11 2.60 1.59 -3.62
N LEU A 12 3.51 2.36 -3.00
CA LEU A 12 4.52 1.80 -2.11
C LEU A 12 3.89 1.09 -0.91
N GLY A 13 2.90 1.71 -0.27
CA GLY A 13 2.16 1.07 0.83
C GLY A 13 1.47 -0.22 0.41
N LEU A 14 0.85 -0.24 -0.77
CA LEU A 14 0.20 -1.44 -1.31
C LEU A 14 1.21 -2.58 -1.50
N VAL A 15 2.32 -2.31 -2.19
CA VAL A 15 3.34 -3.32 -2.51
C VAL A 15 4.02 -3.83 -1.23
N LEU A 16 4.42 -2.93 -0.33
CA LEU A 16 5.05 -3.30 0.94
C LEU A 16 4.11 -4.07 1.85
N GLY A 17 2.83 -3.68 1.90
CA GLY A 17 1.82 -4.39 2.68
C GLY A 17 1.61 -5.83 2.19
N VAL A 18 1.53 -6.04 0.87
CA VAL A 18 1.43 -7.39 0.29
C VAL A 18 2.69 -8.21 0.60
N LEU A 19 3.88 -7.62 0.46
CA LEU A 19 5.15 -8.28 0.75
C LEU A 19 5.23 -8.74 2.22
N TRP A 20 4.88 -7.86 3.16
CA TRP A 20 4.87 -8.20 4.59
C TRP A 20 3.81 -9.24 4.94
N THR A 21 2.64 -9.21 4.28
CA THR A 21 1.63 -10.26 4.44
C THR A 21 2.20 -11.60 4.00
N ALA A 22 2.82 -11.66 2.82
CA ALA A 22 3.40 -12.88 2.28
C ALA A 22 4.57 -13.40 3.14
N GLN A 23 5.39 -12.51 3.71
CA GLN A 23 6.42 -12.89 4.68
C GLN A 23 5.80 -13.44 5.98
N GLY A 24 4.80 -12.76 6.56
CA GLY A 24 4.16 -13.24 7.78
C GLY A 24 3.41 -14.56 7.63
N LEU A 25 2.94 -14.88 6.42
CA LEU A 25 2.34 -16.17 6.06
C LEU A 25 3.37 -17.25 5.70
N ASP A 26 4.67 -16.95 5.80
CA ASP A 26 5.78 -17.82 5.42
C ASP A 26 5.77 -18.25 3.94
N LEU A 27 5.09 -17.49 3.09
CA LEU A 27 5.09 -17.70 1.63
C LEU A 27 6.39 -17.18 0.99
N ILE A 28 7.04 -16.20 1.65
CA ILE A 28 8.33 -15.66 1.26
C ILE A 28 9.28 -15.81 2.45
N GLY A 29 10.10 -16.86 2.39
CA GLY A 29 11.12 -17.21 3.39
C GLY A 29 12.44 -16.45 3.22
N GLY A 30 13.36 -16.62 4.18
CA GLY A 30 14.72 -16.07 4.14
C GLY A 30 14.91 -14.73 4.87
N SER A 31 13.89 -14.27 5.61
CA SER A 31 13.93 -13.07 6.44
C SER A 31 13.60 -13.41 7.89
N VAL A 32 14.08 -12.58 8.83
CA VAL A 32 13.72 -12.60 10.26
C VAL A 32 12.20 -12.41 10.47
N MET A 33 11.49 -11.92 9.45
CA MET A 33 10.05 -11.68 9.46
C MET A 33 9.21 -12.87 9.00
N SER A 34 9.82 -13.88 8.37
CA SER A 34 9.11 -15.01 7.77
C SER A 34 8.50 -15.92 8.85
N GLY A 35 7.21 -16.25 8.71
CA GLY A 35 6.49 -17.11 9.67
C GLY A 35 6.08 -16.43 10.98
N VAL A 36 6.25 -15.11 11.12
CA VAL A 36 5.83 -14.37 12.30
C VAL A 36 4.44 -13.74 12.06
N THR A 37 3.45 -14.18 12.83
CA THR A 37 2.03 -13.78 12.69
C THR A 37 1.81 -12.26 12.73
N ILE A 38 2.70 -11.51 13.39
CA ILE A 38 2.59 -10.04 13.45
C ILE A 38 2.64 -9.40 12.04
N TRP A 39 3.48 -9.90 11.14
CA TRP A 39 3.61 -9.39 9.78
C TRP A 39 2.40 -9.78 8.91
N ALA A 40 1.77 -10.93 9.20
CA ALA A 40 0.53 -11.35 8.56
C ALA A 40 -0.66 -10.43 8.90
N VAL A 41 -0.59 -9.68 10.01
CA VAL A 41 -1.61 -8.71 10.42
C VAL A 41 -1.25 -7.29 9.97
N ILE A 42 0.01 -6.88 10.11
CA ILE A 42 0.46 -5.54 9.71
C ILE A 42 0.42 -5.37 8.19
N GLY A 43 0.83 -6.39 7.44
CA GLY A 43 0.85 -6.35 5.98
C GLY A 43 -0.50 -5.96 5.35
N PRO A 44 -1.62 -6.63 5.69
CA PRO A 44 -2.94 -6.27 5.19
C PRO A 44 -3.36 -4.85 5.57
N VAL A 45 -3.07 -4.40 6.80
CA VAL A 45 -3.39 -3.04 7.24
C VAL A 45 -2.67 -1.99 6.39
N VAL A 46 -1.39 -2.21 6.12
CA VAL A 46 -0.56 -1.32 5.29
C VAL A 46 -1.02 -1.37 3.83
N ALA A 47 -1.38 -2.55 3.33
CA ALA A 47 -1.91 -2.71 1.97
C ALA A 47 -3.24 -1.94 1.79
N VAL A 48 -4.15 -2.04 2.76
CA VAL A 48 -5.43 -1.31 2.75
C VAL A 48 -5.19 0.20 2.83
N ALA A 49 -4.29 0.66 3.71
CA ALA A 49 -3.93 2.07 3.79
C ALA A 49 -3.35 2.60 2.46
N GLY A 50 -2.46 1.83 1.83
CA GLY A 50 -1.92 2.13 0.51
C GLY A 50 -3.01 2.26 -0.56
N LEU A 51 -3.94 1.30 -0.59
CA LEU A 51 -5.08 1.33 -1.51
C LEU A 51 -5.97 2.58 -1.31
N VAL A 52 -6.24 2.94 -0.06
CA VAL A 52 -7.01 4.17 0.27
C VAL A 52 -6.30 5.41 -0.27
N LEU A 53 -4.98 5.51 -0.09
CA LEU A 53 -4.18 6.63 -0.61
C LEU A 53 -4.22 6.70 -2.15
N ILE A 54 -4.16 5.56 -2.84
CA ILE A 54 -4.30 5.52 -4.30
C ILE A 54 -5.67 6.06 -4.72
N VAL A 55 -6.76 5.55 -4.11
CA VAL A 55 -8.13 5.97 -4.42
C VAL A 55 -8.32 7.48 -4.18
N LEU A 56 -7.79 8.01 -3.07
CA LEU A 56 -7.82 9.44 -2.77
C LEU A 56 -7.01 10.25 -3.78
N GLY A 57 -5.80 9.81 -4.13
CA GLY A 57 -4.95 10.46 -5.11
C GLY A 57 -5.59 10.54 -6.50
N VAL A 58 -6.25 9.46 -6.95
CA VAL A 58 -7.01 9.42 -8.20
C VAL A 58 -8.19 10.39 -8.16
N ARG A 59 -8.96 10.41 -7.06
CA ARG A 59 -10.12 11.32 -6.89
C ARG A 59 -9.71 12.79 -6.89
N ILE A 60 -8.62 13.14 -6.20
CA ILE A 60 -8.11 14.52 -6.15
C ILE A 60 -7.64 14.96 -7.55
N ARG A 61 -6.94 14.07 -8.28
CA ARG A 61 -6.51 14.35 -9.66
C ARG A 61 -7.68 14.52 -10.62
N ALA A 62 -8.74 13.73 -10.46
CA ALA A 62 -9.94 13.82 -11.28
C ALA A 62 -10.66 15.17 -11.11
N ARG A 63 -10.82 15.64 -9.86
CA ARG A 63 -11.43 16.95 -9.59
C ARG A 63 -10.64 18.13 -10.18
N SER A 64 -9.32 18.03 -10.21
CA SER A 64 -8.45 19.08 -10.76
C SER A 64 -8.53 19.21 -12.29
N LYS A 65 -9.09 18.21 -13.01
CA LYS A 65 -9.32 18.26 -14.47
C LYS A 65 -10.71 18.79 -14.85
N SER A 66 -11.59 19.04 -13.88
CA SER A 66 -12.98 19.44 -14.12
C SER A 66 -13.26 20.93 -13.90
N GLN A 67 -12.23 21.77 -13.74
CA GLN A 67 -12.41 23.22 -13.81
C GLN A 67 -12.05 23.70 -15.24
N PRO A 68 -13.05 23.97 -16.10
CA PRO A 68 -12.87 24.68 -17.36
C PRO A 68 -12.51 26.16 -17.14
#